data_AF-A0A9P4IZ48-F1
#
_entry.id   AF-A0A9P4IZ48-F1
#
_cell.length_a   1.000
_cell.length_b   1.000
_cell.length_c   1.000
_cell.angle_alpha   90.00
_cell.angle_beta   90.00
_cell.angle_gamma   90.00
#
_symmetry.space_group_name_H-M   'P 1'
#
loop_
_entity.id
_entity.type
_entity.pdbx_description
1 polymer ?
#
loop_
_entity_poly.entity_id
_entity_poly.type
_entity_poly.pdbx_seq_one_letter_code
_entity_poly.pdbx_strand_id
1 'polypeptide(L)'
;ILLVGEGDLSYTRSLVEVHCPPSIVSTTYDTLSVLEEKYPSTVQANITAILAADPDAVLLHGVDATRLSATKGLKGRKFDRVVFNFPHVGGKSTDVNRQVRYNQELLVGFFTSAQPLMADGATVVVTLFEGEPYTLWNVRDLGRHAGLDVVRSFRFDAGLYPGYSHARTLGQVEGGGGWKGEDREARSYVFRK
;
A
#
# COMPACT_ATOMS: atom_id res chain seq x y z
N ILE A 1 -7.42 -5.86 -9.24
CA ILE A 1 -6.24 -5.28 -8.55
C ILE A 1 -6.43 -5.44 -7.05
N LEU A 2 -5.38 -5.79 -6.30
CA LEU A 2 -5.36 -5.73 -4.82
C LEU A 2 -4.47 -4.57 -4.37
N LEU A 3 -5.02 -3.63 -3.63
CA LEU A 3 -4.28 -2.57 -2.94
C LEU A 3 -4.14 -2.94 -1.46
N VAL A 4 -2.93 -2.83 -0.92
CA VAL A 4 -2.60 -3.28 0.44
C VAL A 4 -2.10 -2.11 1.26
N GLY A 5 -2.64 -1.99 2.48
CA GLY A 5 -2.16 -1.03 3.47
C GLY A 5 -2.47 0.42 3.12
N GLU A 6 -3.60 0.65 2.44
CA GLU A 6 -4.13 1.98 2.20
C GLU A 6 -4.34 2.74 3.52
N GLY A 7 -4.12 4.05 3.47
CA GLY A 7 -4.38 4.97 4.57
C GLY A 7 -5.83 5.46 4.54
N ASP A 8 -6.03 6.69 4.08
CA ASP A 8 -7.33 7.35 3.97
C ASP A 8 -8.16 6.93 2.73
N LEU A 9 -7.68 5.94 1.96
CA LEU A 9 -8.28 5.43 0.71
C LEU A 9 -8.31 6.42 -0.47
N SER A 10 -7.60 7.55 -0.38
CA SER A 10 -7.56 8.54 -1.47
C SER A 10 -6.95 8.00 -2.77
N TYR A 11 -5.97 7.08 -2.68
CA TYR A 11 -5.38 6.43 -3.85
C TYR A 11 -6.37 5.47 -4.53
N THR A 12 -7.07 4.66 -3.74
CA THR A 12 -8.17 3.80 -4.23
C THR A 12 -9.24 4.63 -4.95
N ARG A 13 -9.67 5.74 -4.35
CA ARG A 13 -10.63 6.67 -4.96
C ARG A 13 -10.16 7.17 -6.32
N SER A 14 -8.94 7.70 -6.38
CA SER A 14 -8.36 8.22 -7.61
C SER A 14 -8.28 7.15 -8.71
N LEU A 15 -7.90 5.92 -8.34
CA LEU A 15 -7.85 4.80 -9.28
C LEU A 15 -9.22 4.47 -9.87
N VAL A 16 -10.29 4.38 -9.05
CA VAL A 16 -11.62 4.05 -9.58
C VAL A 16 -12.22 5.17 -10.42
N GLU A 17 -12.03 6.43 -10.01
CA GLU A 17 -12.58 7.60 -10.72
C GLU A 17 -11.85 7.89 -12.04
N VAL A 18 -10.53 7.71 -12.10
CA VAL A 18 -9.70 8.16 -13.24
C VAL A 18 -9.23 7.01 -14.13
N HIS A 19 -8.90 5.87 -13.52
CA HIS A 19 -8.27 4.75 -14.23
C HIS A 19 -9.21 3.56 -14.45
N CYS A 20 -10.40 3.57 -13.84
CA CYS A 20 -11.50 2.62 -14.01
C CYS A 20 -11.03 1.15 -14.11
N PRO A 21 -10.32 0.61 -13.11
CA PRO A 21 -9.85 -0.76 -13.17
C PRO A 21 -11.05 -1.73 -13.23
N PRO A 22 -10.96 -2.86 -13.96
CA PRO A 22 -12.08 -3.79 -14.10
C PRO A 22 -12.57 -4.42 -12.78
N SER A 23 -11.71 -4.46 -11.76
CA SER A 23 -12.07 -4.93 -10.41
C SER A 23 -11.01 -4.48 -9.42
N ILE A 24 -11.44 -4.01 -8.25
CA ILE A 24 -10.55 -3.56 -7.18
C ILE A 24 -10.93 -4.17 -5.83
N VAL A 25 -9.91 -4.59 -5.09
CA VAL A 25 -10.00 -4.88 -3.67
C VAL A 25 -8.98 -4.00 -2.97
N SER A 26 -9.42 -3.17 -2.05
CA SER A 26 -8.59 -2.23 -1.30
C SER A 26 -8.56 -2.63 0.16
N THR A 27 -7.37 -2.69 0.76
CA THR A 27 -7.22 -3.06 2.16
C THR A 27 -6.52 -1.99 2.99
N THR A 28 -6.97 -1.81 4.23
CA THR A 28 -6.33 -0.95 5.23
C THR A 28 -5.82 -1.79 6.39
N TYR A 29 -4.70 -1.39 7.00
CA TYR A 29 -4.19 -2.06 8.19
C TYR A 29 -5.07 -1.82 9.42
N ASP A 30 -5.48 -0.57 9.62
CA ASP A 30 -6.40 -0.19 10.69
C ASP A 30 -7.83 -0.66 10.41
N THR A 31 -8.61 -0.85 11.48
CA THR A 31 -10.07 -1.06 11.38
C THR A 31 -10.76 0.21 10.91
N LEU A 32 -11.99 0.09 10.40
CA LEU A 32 -12.76 1.25 9.95
C LEU A 32 -12.91 2.32 11.05
N SER A 33 -13.23 1.91 12.28
CA SER A 33 -13.35 2.81 13.43
C SER A 33 -12.07 3.63 13.69
N VAL A 34 -10.91 2.98 13.62
CA VAL A 34 -9.61 3.64 13.83
C VAL A 34 -9.30 4.60 12.67
N LEU A 35 -9.71 4.27 11.45
CA LEU A 35 -9.56 5.18 10.31
C LEU A 35 -10.46 6.42 10.44
N GLU A 36 -11.70 6.25 10.90
CA GLU A 36 -12.63 7.36 11.12
C GLU A 36 -12.11 8.33 12.18
N GLU A 37 -11.45 7.81 13.22
CA GLU A 37 -10.77 8.62 14.23
C GLU A 37 -9.53 9.33 13.66
N LYS A 38 -8.71 8.65 12.86
CA LYS A 38 -7.46 9.20 12.29
C LYS A 38 -7.69 10.20 11.15
N TYR A 39 -8.77 10.02 10.40
CA TYR A 39 -9.11 10.82 9.22
C TYR A 39 -10.57 11.29 9.28
N PRO A 40 -10.91 12.20 10.24
CA PRO A 40 -12.27 12.66 10.44
C PRO A 40 -12.88 13.16 9.13
N SER A 41 -14.06 12.64 8.80
CA SER A 41 -14.83 12.90 7.56
C SER A 41 -14.16 12.47 6.24
N THR A 42 -12.83 12.49 6.14
CA THR A 42 -12.07 12.23 4.92
C THR A 42 -12.22 10.77 4.46
N VAL A 43 -12.04 9.80 5.37
CA VAL A 43 -12.14 8.39 4.99
C VAL A 43 -13.56 8.04 4.54
N GLN A 44 -14.58 8.57 5.22
CA GLN A 44 -15.98 8.33 4.86
C GLN A 44 -16.37 8.97 3.52
N ALA A 45 -15.88 10.18 3.25
CA ALA A 45 -16.04 10.82 1.95
C ALA A 45 -15.37 9.99 0.83
N ASN A 46 -14.16 9.47 1.06
CA ASN A 46 -13.47 8.63 0.09
C ASN A 46 -14.20 7.29 -0.13
N ILE A 47 -14.66 6.62 0.93
CA ILE A 47 -15.47 5.39 0.81
C ILE A 47 -16.73 5.65 -0.02
N THR A 48 -17.45 6.73 0.27
CA THR A 48 -18.67 7.09 -0.46
C THR A 48 -18.40 7.34 -1.93
N ALA A 49 -17.33 8.09 -2.25
CA ALA A 49 -16.94 8.37 -3.63
C ALA A 49 -16.50 7.10 -4.38
N ILE A 50 -15.74 6.21 -3.72
CA ILE A 50 -15.32 4.93 -4.29
C ILE A 50 -16.54 4.10 -4.69
N LEU A 51 -17.49 3.90 -3.78
CA LEU A 51 -18.67 3.06 -4.02
C LEU A 51 -19.67 3.70 -4.99
N ALA A 52 -19.65 5.03 -5.13
CA ALA A 52 -20.42 5.72 -6.16
C ALA A 52 -19.82 5.51 -7.56
N ALA A 53 -18.49 5.48 -7.68
CA ALA A 53 -17.78 5.29 -8.94
C ALA A 53 -17.70 3.80 -9.35
N ASP A 54 -17.50 2.91 -8.38
CA ASP A 54 -17.44 1.46 -8.54
C ASP A 54 -18.23 0.77 -7.42
N PRO A 55 -19.53 0.47 -7.63
CA PRO A 55 -20.37 -0.21 -6.65
C PRO A 55 -19.89 -1.63 -6.28
N ASP A 56 -19.05 -2.25 -7.13
CA ASP A 56 -18.50 -3.59 -6.93
C ASP A 56 -17.13 -3.56 -6.23
N ALA A 57 -16.58 -2.37 -5.93
CA ALA A 57 -15.33 -2.21 -5.20
C ALA A 57 -15.43 -2.84 -3.80
N VAL A 58 -14.43 -3.66 -3.46
CA VAL A 58 -14.39 -4.32 -2.14
C VAL A 58 -13.38 -3.62 -1.23
N LEU A 59 -13.86 -3.11 -0.10
CA LEU A 59 -13.04 -2.48 0.93
C LEU A 59 -12.92 -3.39 2.15
N LEU A 60 -11.70 -3.76 2.53
CA LEU A 60 -11.41 -4.63 3.67
C LEU A 60 -10.56 -3.89 4.70
N HIS A 61 -11.00 -3.86 5.95
CA HIS A 61 -10.30 -3.16 7.03
C HIS A 61 -9.70 -4.16 8.04
N GLY A 62 -8.68 -3.74 8.79
CA GLY A 62 -8.01 -4.61 9.76
C GLY A 62 -7.13 -5.68 9.11
N VAL A 63 -6.57 -5.42 7.93
CA VAL A 63 -5.82 -6.41 7.14
C VAL A 63 -4.32 -6.27 7.35
N ASP A 64 -3.71 -7.29 7.95
CA ASP A 64 -2.26 -7.42 8.06
C ASP A 64 -1.64 -7.89 6.73
N ALA A 65 -0.78 -7.04 6.15
CA ALA A 65 -0.09 -7.29 4.90
C ALA A 65 0.82 -8.54 4.94
N THR A 66 1.20 -9.03 6.11
CA THR A 66 1.99 -10.26 6.26
C THR A 66 1.12 -11.52 6.34
N ARG A 67 -0.21 -11.37 6.32
CA ARG A 67 -1.19 -12.46 6.46
C ARG A 67 -2.28 -12.47 5.38
N LEU A 68 -2.02 -11.84 4.23
CA LEU A 68 -3.00 -11.66 3.16
C LEU A 68 -3.72 -12.95 2.73
N SER A 69 -2.98 -14.05 2.53
CA SER A 69 -3.55 -15.33 2.09
C SER A 69 -4.49 -15.98 3.13
N ALA A 70 -4.38 -15.59 4.40
CA ALA A 70 -5.25 -16.04 5.49
C ALA A 70 -6.48 -15.14 5.70
N THR A 71 -6.53 -13.96 5.06
CA THR A 71 -7.63 -13.01 5.21
C THR A 71 -8.91 -13.53 4.54
N LYS A 72 -10.00 -13.64 5.31
CA LYS A 72 -11.29 -14.21 4.87
C LYS A 72 -11.80 -13.61 3.55
N GLY A 73 -11.68 -12.30 3.36
CA GLY A 73 -12.12 -11.60 2.14
C GLY A 73 -11.22 -11.77 0.91
N LEU A 74 -9.99 -12.28 1.09
CA LEU A 74 -9.02 -12.51 0.02
C LEU A 74 -8.90 -13.99 -0.35
N LYS A 75 -9.32 -14.90 0.54
CA LYS A 75 -9.22 -16.34 0.35
C LYS A 75 -9.90 -16.76 -0.95
N GLY A 76 -9.16 -17.48 -1.80
CA GLY A 76 -9.64 -18.00 -3.09
C GLY A 76 -9.62 -16.98 -4.23
N ARG A 77 -9.31 -15.70 -3.97
CA ARG A 77 -9.16 -14.68 -5.02
C ARG A 77 -7.77 -14.73 -5.65
N LYS A 78 -7.70 -14.27 -6.89
CA LYS A 78 -6.46 -14.08 -7.65
C LYS A 78 -6.43 -12.68 -8.24
N PHE A 79 -5.24 -12.08 -8.31
CA PHE A 79 -5.06 -10.72 -8.76
C PHE A 79 -3.93 -10.62 -9.77
N ASP A 80 -4.13 -9.84 -10.83
CA ASP A 80 -3.09 -9.51 -11.83
C ASP A 80 -2.05 -8.52 -11.29
N ARG A 81 -2.48 -7.69 -10.33
CA ARG A 81 -1.65 -6.66 -9.69
C ARG A 81 -1.92 -6.64 -8.19
N VAL A 82 -0.86 -6.77 -7.41
CA VAL A 82 -0.88 -6.56 -5.95
C VAL A 82 0.03 -5.37 -5.64
N VAL A 83 -0.51 -4.31 -5.04
CA VAL A 83 0.19 -3.04 -4.85
C VAL A 83 0.29 -2.74 -3.36
N PHE A 84 1.50 -2.39 -2.90
CA PHE A 84 1.73 -1.89 -1.54
C PHE A 84 2.53 -0.59 -1.60
N ASN A 85 1.83 0.53 -1.44
CA ASN A 85 2.43 1.85 -1.50
C ASN A 85 2.93 2.28 -0.12
N PHE A 86 4.19 2.66 -0.05
CA PHE A 86 4.87 3.20 1.13
C PHE A 86 4.74 2.35 2.41
N PRO A 87 4.98 1.03 2.35
CA PRO A 87 4.91 0.17 3.53
C PRO A 87 5.85 0.64 4.64
N HIS A 88 5.35 0.70 5.89
CA HIS A 88 6.15 1.05 7.05
C HIS A 88 5.53 0.50 8.35
N VAL A 89 6.34 0.05 9.31
CA VAL A 89 5.86 -0.53 10.60
C VAL A 89 5.45 0.49 11.68
N GLY A 90 5.39 1.78 11.36
CA GLY A 90 5.02 2.86 12.30
C GLY A 90 5.89 3.03 13.57
N GLY A 91 7.20 3.26 13.46
CA GLY A 91 7.97 3.80 14.60
C GLY A 91 8.26 2.85 15.77
N LYS A 92 8.30 1.52 15.55
CA LYS A 92 8.55 0.48 16.57
C LYS A 92 9.84 0.65 17.38
N SER A 93 10.80 1.42 16.89
CA SER A 93 12.04 1.76 17.57
C SER A 93 12.53 3.14 17.13
N THR A 94 13.32 3.81 17.98
CA THR A 94 14.08 5.02 17.63
C THR A 94 15.47 4.70 17.07
N ASP A 95 15.93 3.45 17.20
CA ASP A 95 17.17 2.98 16.59
C ASP A 95 16.97 2.74 15.09
N VAL A 96 17.78 3.41 14.26
CA VAL A 96 17.68 3.37 12.80
C VAL A 96 17.83 1.95 12.26
N ASN A 97 18.80 1.18 12.77
CA ASN A 97 19.08 -0.17 12.27
C ASN A 97 17.97 -1.15 12.64
N ARG A 98 17.42 -1.04 13.86
CA ARG A 98 16.26 -1.84 14.27
C ARG A 98 15.03 -1.50 13.43
N GLN A 99 14.79 -0.21 13.17
CA GLN A 99 13.72 0.24 12.29
C GLN A 99 13.87 -0.29 10.86
N VAL A 100 15.08 -0.26 10.30
CA VAL A 100 15.38 -0.86 8.99
C VAL A 100 15.01 -2.34 8.99
N ARG A 101 15.46 -3.11 9.99
CA ARG A 101 15.15 -4.54 10.09
C ARG A 101 13.64 -4.82 10.16
N TYR A 102 12.89 -4.08 10.97
CA TYR A 102 11.44 -4.27 11.05
C TYR A 102 10.73 -3.96 9.72
N ASN A 103 11.18 -2.94 8.99
CA ASN A 103 10.61 -2.63 7.68
C ASN A 103 11.01 -3.68 6.62
N GLN A 104 12.21 -4.24 6.70
CA GLN A 104 12.63 -5.37 5.87
C GLN A 104 11.78 -6.62 6.15
N GLU A 105 11.55 -6.95 7.42
CA GLU A 105 10.69 -8.06 7.84
C GLU A 105 9.26 -7.89 7.33
N LEU A 106 8.70 -6.67 7.40
CA LEU A 106 7.38 -6.35 6.84
C LEU A 106 7.32 -6.64 5.33
N LEU A 107 8.33 -6.20 4.57
CA LEU A 107 8.39 -6.40 3.13
C LEU A 107 8.51 -7.88 2.76
N VAL A 108 9.39 -8.64 3.43
CA VAL A 108 9.53 -10.09 3.20
C VAL A 108 8.25 -10.83 3.54
N GLY A 109 7.61 -10.49 4.66
CA GLY A 109 6.33 -11.04 5.06
C GLY A 109 5.23 -10.75 4.04
N PHE A 110 5.18 -9.51 3.53
CA PHE A 110 4.26 -9.13 2.46
C PHE A 110 4.50 -9.89 1.16
N PHE A 111 5.75 -9.95 0.66
CA PHE A 111 6.06 -10.67 -0.57
C PHE A 111 5.66 -12.15 -0.47
N THR A 112 5.90 -12.77 0.69
CA THR A 112 5.52 -14.15 0.95
C THR A 112 3.99 -14.32 0.98
N SER A 113 3.27 -13.42 1.66
CA SER A 113 1.82 -13.51 1.83
C SER A 113 1.03 -13.18 0.54
N ALA A 114 1.60 -12.35 -0.35
CA ALA A 114 0.99 -11.92 -1.60
C ALA A 114 1.04 -13.00 -2.68
N GLN A 115 2.11 -13.80 -2.73
CA GLN A 115 2.32 -14.81 -3.77
C GLN A 115 1.15 -15.78 -3.97
N PRO A 116 0.51 -16.34 -2.91
CA PRO A 116 -0.67 -17.19 -3.07
C PRO A 116 -1.86 -16.49 -3.74
N LEU A 117 -1.93 -15.16 -3.71
CA LEU A 117 -3.01 -14.36 -4.29
C LEU A 117 -2.69 -13.88 -5.71
N MET A 118 -1.48 -14.13 -6.23
CA MET A 118 -1.10 -13.76 -7.58
C MET A 118 -1.68 -14.75 -8.60
N ALA A 119 -2.31 -14.22 -9.65
CA ALA A 119 -2.64 -14.96 -10.87
C ALA A 119 -1.37 -15.28 -11.69
N ASP A 120 -1.51 -16.08 -12.74
CA ASP A 120 -0.42 -16.35 -13.67
C ASP A 120 -0.04 -15.08 -14.43
N GLY A 121 1.26 -14.77 -14.53
CA GLY A 121 1.74 -13.52 -15.13
C GLY A 121 1.44 -12.25 -14.32
N ALA A 122 0.92 -12.38 -13.10
CA ALA A 122 0.67 -11.25 -12.22
C ALA A 122 1.96 -10.60 -11.72
N THR A 123 1.85 -9.35 -11.24
CA THR A 123 2.97 -8.61 -10.67
C THR A 123 2.65 -8.05 -9.30
N VAL A 124 3.67 -8.01 -8.43
CA VAL A 124 3.66 -7.21 -7.21
C VAL A 124 4.31 -5.86 -7.50
N VAL A 125 3.74 -4.78 -7.00
CA VAL A 125 4.29 -3.43 -7.10
C VAL A 125 4.48 -2.87 -5.69
N VAL A 126 5.70 -2.49 -5.35
CA VAL A 126 6.01 -1.81 -4.08
C VAL A 126 6.54 -0.43 -4.39
N THR A 127 5.96 0.59 -3.77
CA THR A 127 6.42 1.98 -3.91
C THR A 127 7.10 2.44 -2.62
N LEU A 128 8.29 3.02 -2.73
CA LEU A 128 9.04 3.58 -1.60
C LEU A 128 9.50 4.99 -1.94
N PHE A 129 9.68 5.84 -0.92
CA PHE A 129 10.41 7.09 -1.10
C PHE A 129 11.86 6.82 -1.49
N GLU A 130 12.46 7.74 -2.24
CA GLU A 130 13.89 7.72 -2.54
C GLU A 130 14.71 8.31 -1.38
N GLY A 131 15.93 7.82 -1.23
CA GLY A 131 16.87 8.20 -0.15
C GLY A 131 16.73 7.38 1.13
N GLU A 132 17.59 7.69 2.10
CA GLU A 132 17.57 7.02 3.40
C GLU A 132 16.33 7.42 4.22
N PRO A 133 15.81 6.52 5.08
CA PRO A 133 16.31 5.15 5.33
C PRO A 133 15.81 4.10 4.33
N TYR A 134 14.95 4.47 3.35
CA TYR A 134 14.29 3.52 2.45
C TYR A 134 15.26 2.78 1.52
N THR A 135 16.35 3.44 1.12
CA THR A 135 17.44 2.80 0.37
C THR A 135 18.09 1.65 1.14
N LEU A 136 18.23 1.77 2.47
CA LEU A 136 18.81 0.73 3.33
C LEU A 136 17.95 -0.53 3.40
N TRP A 137 16.67 -0.44 3.04
CA TRP A 137 15.78 -1.60 3.06
C TRP A 137 16.11 -2.58 1.93
N ASN A 138 16.71 -2.09 0.84
CA ASN A 138 17.13 -2.90 -0.30
C ASN A 138 16.00 -3.80 -0.85
N VAL A 139 14.86 -3.17 -1.18
CA VAL A 139 13.61 -3.86 -1.57
C VAL A 139 13.77 -4.85 -2.72
N ARG A 140 14.73 -4.62 -3.63
CA ARG A 140 15.04 -5.54 -4.74
C ARG A 140 15.55 -6.88 -4.23
N ASP A 141 16.50 -6.85 -3.30
CA ASP A 141 17.07 -8.08 -2.73
C ASP A 141 16.09 -8.77 -1.78
N LEU A 142 15.25 -8.01 -1.07
CA LEU A 142 14.15 -8.60 -0.28
C LEU A 142 13.15 -9.34 -1.17
N GLY A 143 12.78 -8.77 -2.32
CA GLY A 143 11.90 -9.43 -3.29
C GLY A 143 12.50 -10.73 -3.81
N ARG A 144 13.79 -10.70 -4.20
CA ARG A 144 14.53 -11.91 -4.63
C ARG A 144 14.62 -12.96 -3.53
N HIS A 145 14.92 -12.53 -2.30
CA HIS A 145 14.97 -13.41 -1.14
C HIS A 145 13.62 -14.10 -0.88
N ALA A 146 12.51 -13.40 -1.12
CA ALA A 146 11.16 -13.95 -1.05
C ALA A 146 10.76 -14.79 -2.28
N GLY A 147 11.65 -15.01 -3.25
CA GLY A 147 11.41 -15.82 -4.43
C GLY A 147 10.76 -15.08 -5.60
N LEU A 148 10.88 -13.75 -5.67
CA LEU A 148 10.37 -12.94 -6.77
C LEU A 148 11.48 -12.36 -7.64
N ASP A 149 11.25 -12.32 -8.95
CA ASP A 149 12.10 -11.62 -9.91
C ASP A 149 11.82 -10.13 -9.92
N VAL A 150 12.88 -9.31 -9.95
CA VAL A 150 12.78 -7.86 -10.20
C VAL A 150 12.65 -7.63 -11.70
N VAL A 151 11.51 -7.09 -12.14
CA VAL A 151 11.25 -6.84 -13.57
C VAL A 151 11.76 -5.47 -13.99
N ARG A 152 11.33 -4.42 -13.29
CA ARG A 152 11.67 -3.02 -13.59
C ARG A 152 11.36 -2.12 -12.40
N SER A 153 11.74 -0.86 -12.50
CA SER A 153 11.29 0.19 -11.59
C SER A 153 11.05 1.49 -12.34
N PHE A 154 10.12 2.32 -11.87
CA PHE A 154 9.76 3.61 -12.48
C PHE A 154 9.46 4.64 -11.39
N ARG A 155 9.58 5.93 -11.71
CA ARG A 155 9.23 7.03 -10.81
C ARG A 155 7.74 6.95 -10.50
N PHE A 156 7.37 7.01 -9.22
CA PHE A 156 5.99 7.16 -8.82
C PHE A 156 5.61 8.64 -8.96
N ASP A 157 4.61 8.91 -9.79
CA ASP A 157 4.11 10.26 -10.02
C ASP A 157 2.73 10.40 -9.36
N ALA A 158 2.70 11.08 -8.22
CA ALA A 158 1.47 11.34 -7.49
C ALA A 158 0.46 12.17 -8.32
N GLY A 159 0.94 13.00 -9.26
CA GLY A 159 0.09 13.81 -10.13
C GLY A 159 -0.78 13.01 -11.10
N LEU A 160 -0.45 11.73 -11.34
CA LEU A 160 -1.28 10.80 -12.11
C LEU A 160 -2.48 10.26 -11.32
N TYR A 161 -2.58 10.61 -10.03
CA TYR A 161 -3.66 10.20 -9.14
C TYR A 161 -4.33 11.45 -8.54
N PRO A 162 -5.17 12.17 -9.30
CA PRO A 162 -5.93 13.32 -8.80
C PRO A 162 -6.67 12.99 -7.49
N GLY A 163 -6.53 13.86 -6.49
CA GLY A 163 -7.15 13.67 -5.17
C GLY A 163 -6.40 12.74 -4.22
N TYR A 164 -5.33 12.06 -4.67
CA TYR A 164 -4.45 11.31 -3.78
C TYR A 164 -3.72 12.24 -2.79
N SER A 165 -3.68 11.83 -1.53
CA SER A 165 -2.89 12.45 -0.48
C SER A 165 -2.09 11.40 0.25
N HIS A 166 -0.81 11.65 0.54
CA HIS A 166 -0.02 10.69 1.28
C HIS A 166 -0.44 10.66 2.76
N ALA A 167 -1.08 9.56 3.17
CA ALA A 167 -1.56 9.37 4.53
C ALA A 167 -0.68 8.39 5.32
N ARG A 168 -0.32 8.75 6.56
CA ARG A 168 0.47 7.90 7.47
C ARG A 168 -0.46 7.14 8.41
N THR A 169 -0.11 5.91 8.77
CA THR A 169 -0.86 5.11 9.77
C THR A 169 -0.92 5.74 11.18
N LEU A 170 -0.20 6.84 11.45
CA LEU A 170 -0.33 7.60 12.70
C LEU A 170 -1.40 8.71 12.64
N GLY A 171 -2.14 8.84 11.52
CA GLY A 171 -3.13 9.89 11.30
C GLY A 171 -2.50 11.19 10.79
N GLN A 172 -3.32 12.24 10.72
CA GLN A 172 -2.83 13.61 10.48
C GLN A 172 -2.04 14.08 11.71
N VAL A 173 -0.82 14.58 11.49
CA VAL A 173 -0.02 15.17 12.57
C VAL A 173 -0.58 16.56 12.88
N GLU A 174 -1.25 16.73 14.02
CA GLU A 174 -1.54 18.07 14.55
C GLU A 174 -0.22 18.81 14.80
N GLY A 175 -0.10 20.04 14.29
CA GLY A 175 1.12 20.86 14.41
C GLY A 175 1.96 21.02 13.13
N GLY A 176 1.47 20.55 11.98
CA GLY A 176 1.74 21.19 10.68
C GLY A 176 3.20 21.53 10.38
N GLY A 177 4.10 20.55 10.45
CA GLY A 177 5.25 20.60 9.56
C GLY A 177 4.71 20.39 8.15
N GLY A 178 4.97 21.30 7.20
CA GLY A 178 4.52 21.23 5.80
C GLY A 178 5.07 20.05 4.99
N TRP A 179 5.30 18.91 5.64
CA TRP A 179 5.73 17.66 5.06
C TRP A 179 4.55 17.02 4.32
N LYS A 180 4.66 17.02 2.99
CA LYS A 180 3.76 16.33 2.07
C LYS A 180 4.49 15.15 1.47
N GLY A 181 4.02 13.95 1.77
CA GLY A 181 4.67 12.74 1.25
C GLY A 181 4.60 12.69 -0.27
N GLU A 182 3.51 13.18 -0.85
CA GLU A 182 3.27 13.27 -2.29
C GLU A 182 4.27 14.17 -3.04
N ASP A 183 4.92 15.13 -2.35
CA ASP A 183 5.95 16.00 -2.93
C ASP A 183 7.34 15.36 -2.91
N ARG A 184 7.51 14.20 -2.23
CA ARG A 184 8.79 13.50 -2.17
C ARG A 184 8.97 12.59 -3.38
N GLU A 185 10.19 12.58 -3.90
CA GLU A 185 10.59 11.61 -4.91
C GLU A 185 10.38 10.18 -4.41
N ALA A 186 9.71 9.37 -5.23
CA ALA A 186 9.34 8.00 -4.93
C ALA A 186 9.51 7.11 -6.16
N ARG A 187 9.74 5.82 -5.90
CA ARG A 187 9.97 4.82 -6.94
C ARG A 187 9.12 3.58 -6.69
N SER A 188 8.43 3.14 -7.72
CA SER A 188 7.71 1.87 -7.76
C SER A 188 8.62 0.78 -8.35
N TYR A 189 8.68 -0.36 -7.69
CA TYR A 189 9.44 -1.54 -8.08
C TYR A 189 8.45 -2.64 -8.44
N VAL A 190 8.62 -3.24 -9.62
CA VAL A 190 7.74 -4.28 -10.15
C VAL A 190 8.44 -5.62 -10.03
N PHE A 191 7.73 -6.56 -9.43
CA PHE A 191 8.19 -7.93 -9.21
C PHE A 191 7.23 -8.93 -9.84
N ARG A 192 7.73 -10.10 -10.21
CA ARG A 192 6.93 -11.24 -10.68
C ARG A 192 7.42 -12.53 -10.03
N LYS A 193 6.61 -13.58 -10.09
CA LYS A 193 7.08 -14.94 -9.80
C LYS A 193 7.98 -15.46 -10.91
#